data_AF-A0A453LZT8-F1
#
_entry.id   AF-A0A453LZT8-F1
#
_cell.length_a   1.000
_cell.length_b   1.000
_cell.length_c   1.000
_cell.angle_alpha   90.00
_cell.angle_beta   90.00
_cell.angle_gamma   90.00
#
_symmetry.space_group_name_H-M   'P 1'
#
loop_
_entity.id
_entity.type
_entity.pdbx_description
1 polymer ?
#
loop_
_entity_poly.entity_id
_entity_poly.type
_entity_poly.pdbx_seq_one_letter_code
_entity_poly.pdbx_strand_id
1 'polypeptide(L)'
;THSQRSHTNPILHHSNNKGKRRRCNIVIAMAKLMCLCFIILAIAVAVSADECEGDRQDMIKECGQYTKWPAEPKLDPSKACCVVWQKANIPCLCAGLTKEKEKIWCMEKVGYVANFCKKPFPHGYKCGSYTFPPLA
;
A
#
# COMPACT_ATOMS: atom_id res chain seq x y z
N THR A 1 -67.02 -50.89 13.32
CA THR A 1 -66.13 -50.39 14.39
C THR A 1 -64.73 -50.92 14.07
N HIS A 2 -63.62 -50.20 13.97
CA HIS A 2 -63.16 -48.96 14.57
C HIS A 2 -62.15 -48.30 13.61
N SER A 3 -62.25 -46.98 13.48
CA SER A 3 -61.30 -46.09 12.81
C SER A 3 -60.07 -45.86 13.70
N GLN A 4 -58.85 -45.86 13.15
CA GLN A 4 -57.66 -45.31 13.79
C GLN A 4 -56.84 -44.54 12.75
N ARG A 5 -57.10 -43.22 12.76
CA ARG A 5 -56.38 -42.16 12.06
C ARG A 5 -55.15 -41.81 12.89
N SER A 6 -53.96 -42.21 12.45
CA SER A 6 -52.70 -41.75 13.05
C SER A 6 -52.37 -40.35 12.53
N HIS A 7 -52.66 -39.34 13.36
CA HIS A 7 -52.28 -37.95 13.16
C HIS A 7 -50.75 -37.80 13.27
N THR A 8 -50.05 -37.60 12.15
CA THR A 8 -48.70 -37.03 12.14
C THR A 8 -48.79 -35.54 12.43
N ASN A 9 -48.00 -35.07 13.40
CA ASN A 9 -48.04 -33.71 13.95
C ASN A 9 -47.10 -32.77 13.15
N PRO A 10 -47.60 -31.76 12.40
CA PRO A 10 -46.80 -30.95 11.48
C PRO A 10 -46.01 -29.80 12.15
N ILE A 11 -46.12 -29.61 13.46
CA ILE A 11 -45.64 -28.40 14.15
C ILE A 11 -44.13 -28.44 14.48
N LEU A 12 -43.52 -29.62 14.66
CA LEU A 12 -42.09 -29.72 15.00
C LEU A 12 -41.15 -29.40 13.81
N HIS A 13 -41.59 -29.63 12.57
CA HIS A 13 -40.81 -29.31 11.36
C HIS A 13 -40.72 -27.81 11.07
N HIS A 14 -41.69 -27.02 11.54
CA HIS A 14 -41.79 -25.59 11.21
C HIS A 14 -40.87 -24.71 12.09
N SER A 15 -40.59 -25.13 13.33
CA SER A 15 -39.75 -24.36 14.26
C SER A 15 -38.24 -24.51 13.98
N ASN A 16 -37.79 -25.72 13.62
CA ASN A 16 -36.38 -26.01 13.27
C ASN A 16 -35.94 -25.23 12.00
N ASN A 17 -36.85 -25.09 11.03
CA ASN A 17 -36.58 -24.42 9.76
C ASN A 17 -36.40 -22.90 9.90
N LYS A 18 -37.13 -22.23 10.82
CA LYS A 18 -36.96 -20.78 11.09
C LYS A 18 -35.62 -20.46 11.76
N GLY A 19 -35.17 -21.29 12.70
CA GLY A 19 -33.85 -21.14 13.35
C GLY A 19 -32.68 -21.39 12.38
N LYS A 20 -32.81 -22.40 11.51
CA LYS A 20 -31.82 -22.71 10.46
C LYS A 20 -31.77 -21.62 9.38
N ARG A 21 -32.91 -21.06 9.00
CA ARG A 21 -33.00 -19.93 8.04
C ARG A 21 -32.43 -18.64 8.62
N ARG A 22 -32.64 -18.34 9.91
CA ARG A 22 -32.00 -17.20 10.61
C ARG A 22 -30.48 -17.38 10.72
N ARG A 23 -29.98 -18.57 11.09
CA ARG A 23 -28.55 -18.86 11.11
C ARG A 23 -27.92 -18.77 9.73
N CYS A 24 -28.56 -19.31 8.69
CA CYS A 24 -28.07 -19.22 7.31
C CYS A 24 -28.01 -17.75 6.83
N ASN A 25 -29.04 -16.96 7.11
CA ASN A 25 -29.07 -15.53 6.74
C ASN A 25 -27.98 -14.72 7.44
N ILE A 26 -27.67 -15.03 8.71
CA ILE A 26 -26.56 -14.39 9.45
C ILE A 26 -25.22 -14.80 8.82
N VAL A 27 -25.01 -16.08 8.52
CA VAL A 27 -23.76 -16.57 7.90
C VAL A 27 -23.58 -15.98 6.48
N ILE A 28 -24.65 -15.87 5.70
CA ILE A 28 -24.64 -15.23 4.38
C ILE A 28 -24.33 -13.73 4.50
N ALA A 29 -24.90 -13.04 5.49
CA ALA A 29 -24.61 -11.63 5.75
C ALA A 29 -23.15 -11.40 6.14
N MET A 30 -22.60 -12.24 7.03
CA MET A 30 -21.19 -12.18 7.44
C MET A 30 -20.24 -12.49 6.28
N ALA A 31 -20.58 -13.49 5.44
CA ALA A 31 -19.80 -13.83 4.25
C ALA A 31 -19.78 -12.68 3.23
N LYS A 32 -20.91 -11.99 3.03
CA LYS A 32 -20.97 -10.79 2.18
C LYS A 32 -20.13 -9.65 2.74
N LEU A 33 -20.19 -9.40 4.05
CA LEU A 33 -19.38 -8.37 4.71
C LEU A 33 -17.88 -8.67 4.57
N MET A 34 -17.46 -9.91 4.84
CA MET A 34 -16.07 -10.32 4.66
C MET A 34 -15.60 -10.20 3.21
N CYS A 35 -16.44 -10.58 2.25
CA CYS A 35 -16.11 -10.46 0.82
C CYS A 35 -15.94 -9.00 0.40
N LEU A 36 -16.82 -8.10 0.85
CA LEU A 36 -16.68 -6.66 0.60
C LEU A 36 -15.40 -6.09 1.23
N CYS A 37 -15.09 -6.45 2.47
CA CYS A 37 -13.84 -6.04 3.11
C CYS A 37 -12.60 -6.54 2.33
N PHE A 38 -12.61 -7.79 1.85
CA PHE A 38 -11.53 -8.33 1.04
C PHE A 38 -11.35 -7.58 -0.29
N ILE A 39 -12.45 -7.26 -0.98
CA ILE A 39 -12.43 -6.49 -2.23
C ILE A 39 -11.85 -5.09 -1.98
N ILE A 40 -12.28 -4.41 -0.92
CA ILE A 40 -11.75 -3.08 -0.56
C ILE A 40 -10.25 -3.16 -0.27
N LEU A 41 -9.80 -4.17 0.48
CA LEU A 41 -8.38 -4.37 0.79
C LEU A 41 -7.55 -4.61 -0.48
N ALA A 42 -8.06 -5.43 -1.41
CA ALA A 42 -7.39 -5.73 -2.67
C ALA A 42 -7.24 -4.47 -3.55
N ILE A 43 -8.27 -3.63 -3.64
CA ILE A 43 -8.23 -2.37 -4.39
C ILE A 43 -7.22 -1.41 -3.74
N ALA A 44 -7.22 -1.28 -2.42
CA ALA A 44 -6.30 -0.39 -1.71
C ALA A 44 -4.83 -0.77 -1.96
N VAL A 45 -4.50 -2.07 -1.96
CA VAL A 45 -3.15 -2.55 -2.27
C VAL A 45 -2.78 -2.25 -3.72
N ALA A 46 -3.67 -2.51 -4.68
CA ALA A 46 -3.40 -2.25 -6.09
C ALA A 46 -3.10 -0.77 -6.36
N VAL A 47 -3.95 0.15 -5.87
CA VAL A 47 -3.76 1.60 -6.02
C VAL A 47 -2.40 2.05 -5.48
N SER A 48 -2.01 1.54 -4.30
CA SER A 48 -0.73 1.91 -3.68
C SER A 48 0.51 1.47 -4.49
N ALA A 49 0.42 0.38 -5.24
CA ALA A 49 1.51 -0.11 -6.08
C ALA A 49 1.63 0.72 -7.37
N ASP A 50 0.50 1.06 -7.99
CA ASP A 50 0.46 1.85 -9.23
C ASP A 50 0.97 3.29 -9.00
N GLU A 51 0.55 3.93 -7.91
CA GLU A 51 1.02 5.28 -7.54
C GLU A 51 2.53 5.31 -7.31
N CYS A 52 3.09 4.26 -6.70
CA CYS A 52 4.52 4.17 -6.42
C CYS A 52 5.37 4.03 -7.68
N GLU A 53 4.88 3.30 -8.69
CA GLU A 53 5.57 3.21 -9.97
C GLU A 53 5.49 4.53 -10.74
N GLY A 54 4.34 5.22 -10.66
CA GLY A 54 4.20 6.59 -11.18
C GLY A 54 5.22 7.55 -10.54
N ASP A 55 5.29 7.58 -9.22
CA ASP A 55 6.28 8.38 -8.47
C ASP A 55 7.71 8.03 -8.88
N ARG A 56 8.00 6.75 -9.12
CA ARG A 56 9.33 6.30 -9.54
C ARG A 56 9.69 6.87 -10.91
N GLN A 57 8.78 6.80 -11.86
CA GLN A 57 8.99 7.31 -13.22
C GLN A 57 9.19 8.82 -13.22
N ASP A 58 8.35 9.55 -12.49
CA ASP A 58 8.47 11.01 -12.36
C ASP A 58 9.79 11.40 -11.68
N MET A 59 10.22 10.67 -10.66
CA MET A 59 11.49 10.91 -9.98
C MET A 59 12.68 10.69 -10.92
N ILE A 60 12.66 9.61 -11.72
CA ILE A 60 13.71 9.32 -12.70
C ILE A 60 13.77 10.43 -13.75
N LYS A 61 12.60 10.87 -14.24
CA LYS A 61 12.48 11.87 -15.29
C LYS A 61 12.95 13.24 -14.83
N GLU A 62 12.42 13.73 -13.71
CA GLU A 62 12.63 15.11 -13.27
C GLU A 62 13.88 15.24 -12.38
N CYS A 63 14.17 14.25 -11.53
CA CYS A 63 15.27 14.30 -10.57
C CYS A 63 16.50 13.49 -10.97
N GLY A 64 16.40 12.59 -11.95
CA GLY A 64 17.40 11.54 -12.15
C GLY A 64 18.81 12.05 -12.48
N GLN A 65 18.97 13.20 -13.12
CA GLN A 65 20.29 13.78 -13.39
C GLN A 65 20.98 14.32 -12.12
N TYR A 66 20.22 14.72 -11.11
CA TYR A 66 20.75 15.29 -9.87
C TYR A 66 21.16 14.24 -8.85
N THR A 67 20.68 12.99 -9.02
CA THR A 67 20.82 11.91 -8.04
C THR A 67 21.73 10.77 -8.49
N LYS A 68 22.22 10.77 -9.73
CA LYS A 68 23.16 9.75 -10.24
C LYS A 68 24.59 9.98 -9.77
N TRP A 69 25.36 8.90 -9.72
CA TRP A 69 26.81 8.95 -9.58
C TRP A 69 27.47 9.71 -10.76
N PRO A 70 28.63 10.37 -10.56
CA PRO A 70 29.45 10.43 -9.34
C PRO A 70 28.85 11.29 -8.20
N ALA A 71 29.37 11.21 -6.97
CA ALA A 71 28.86 11.97 -5.80
C ALA A 71 29.05 13.49 -5.92
N GLU A 72 30.12 13.91 -6.61
CA GLU A 72 30.39 15.31 -6.92
C GLU A 72 30.47 15.51 -8.45
N PRO A 73 30.07 16.69 -8.97
CA PRO A 73 29.48 17.80 -8.23
C PRO A 73 28.02 17.52 -7.84
N LYS A 74 27.60 18.05 -6.69
CA LYS A 74 26.18 18.21 -6.35
C LYS A 74 25.59 19.37 -7.16
N LEU A 75 24.57 19.07 -7.97
CA LEU A 75 23.88 20.05 -8.80
C LEU A 75 22.55 20.42 -8.15
N ASP A 76 22.22 21.72 -8.14
CA ASP A 76 20.95 22.20 -7.62
C ASP A 76 19.79 21.63 -8.44
N PRO A 77 18.80 20.97 -7.79
CA PRO A 77 17.67 20.40 -8.48
C PRO A 77 16.78 21.48 -9.09
N SER A 78 16.16 21.16 -10.23
CA SER A 78 15.16 22.03 -10.84
C SER A 78 13.92 22.19 -9.95
N LYS A 79 13.15 23.24 -10.18
CA LYS A 79 11.83 23.41 -9.54
C LYS A 79 10.91 22.21 -9.80
N ALA A 80 10.95 21.65 -11.01
CA ALA A 80 10.15 20.47 -11.37
C ALA A 80 10.54 19.25 -10.53
N CYS A 81 11.84 19.00 -10.35
CA CYS A 81 12.33 17.95 -9.46
C CYS A 81 11.80 18.15 -8.03
N CYS A 82 11.88 19.36 -7.47
CA CYS A 82 11.37 19.60 -6.12
C CYS A 82 9.85 19.41 -5.99
N VAL A 83 9.07 19.73 -7.02
CA VAL A 83 7.61 19.48 -7.02
C VAL A 83 7.32 17.98 -6.96
N VAL A 84 8.03 17.18 -7.77
CA VAL A 84 7.90 15.71 -7.73
C VAL A 84 8.37 15.16 -6.38
N TRP A 85 9.53 15.61 -5.88
CA TRP A 85 10.08 15.16 -4.60
C TRP A 85 9.11 15.40 -3.43
N GLN A 86 8.44 16.55 -3.42
CA GLN A 86 7.48 16.91 -2.38
C GLN A 86 6.25 15.99 -2.37
N LYS A 87 5.78 15.57 -3.54
CA LYS A 87 4.58 14.73 -3.68
C LYS A 87 4.88 13.24 -3.53
N ALA A 88 6.07 12.80 -3.92
CA ALA A 88 6.41 11.40 -4.01
C ALA A 88 6.27 10.64 -2.68
N ASN A 89 5.81 9.40 -2.78
CA ASN A 89 5.79 8.38 -1.75
C ASN A 89 7.21 7.81 -1.54
N ILE A 90 8.04 8.59 -0.86
CA ILE A 90 9.43 8.24 -0.53
C ILE A 90 9.56 6.87 0.14
N PRO A 91 8.72 6.47 1.13
CA PRO A 91 8.77 5.13 1.70
C PRO A 91 8.66 4.01 0.65
N CYS A 92 7.75 4.15 -0.33
CA CYS A 92 7.60 3.14 -1.37
C CYS A 92 8.80 3.11 -2.33
N LEU A 93 9.31 4.28 -2.72
CA LEU A 93 10.52 4.36 -3.56
C LEU A 93 11.72 3.69 -2.88
N CYS A 94 11.89 3.94 -1.58
CA CYS A 94 12.93 3.35 -0.74
C CYS A 94 12.80 1.84 -0.57
N ALA A 95 11.58 1.30 -0.48
CA ALA A 95 11.35 -0.14 -0.45
C ALA A 95 11.82 -0.84 -1.75
N GLY A 96 11.75 -0.12 -2.89
CA GLY A 96 12.20 -0.61 -4.18
C GLY A 96 13.71 -0.41 -4.47
N LEU A 97 14.46 0.24 -3.58
CA LEU A 97 15.90 0.45 -3.73
C LEU A 97 16.68 -0.75 -3.19
N THR A 98 17.30 -1.49 -4.10
CA THR A 98 18.24 -2.58 -3.79
C THR A 98 19.68 -2.08 -3.89
N LYS A 99 20.64 -2.88 -3.39
CA LYS A 99 22.08 -2.56 -3.48
C LYS A 99 22.55 -2.32 -4.92
N GLU A 100 21.93 -2.98 -5.88
CA GLU A 100 22.24 -2.81 -7.31
C GLU A 100 21.77 -1.45 -7.82
N LYS A 101 20.60 -0.98 -7.37
CA LYS A 101 20.08 0.35 -7.73
C LYS A 101 20.84 1.47 -7.04
N GLU A 102 21.34 1.25 -5.83
CA GLU A 102 22.22 2.20 -5.12
C GLU A 102 23.57 2.43 -5.85
N LYS A 103 23.97 1.52 -6.75
CA LYS A 103 25.13 1.74 -7.64
C LYS A 103 24.82 2.72 -8.79
N ILE A 104 23.54 2.97 -9.07
CA ILE A 104 23.08 3.90 -10.11
C ILE A 104 22.75 5.25 -9.45
N TRP A 105 22.07 5.21 -8.31
CA TRP A 105 21.59 6.37 -7.58
C TRP A 105 22.51 6.66 -6.38
N CYS A 106 23.22 7.78 -6.44
CA CYS A 106 24.07 8.26 -5.37
C CYS A 106 23.21 8.78 -4.20
N MET A 107 23.17 8.01 -3.11
CA MET A 107 22.32 8.34 -1.96
C MET A 107 22.71 9.64 -1.26
N GLU A 108 23.98 10.05 -1.34
CA GLU A 108 24.42 11.37 -0.84
C GLU A 108 23.76 12.51 -1.62
N LYS A 109 23.67 12.38 -2.94
CA LYS A 109 22.96 13.34 -3.80
C LYS A 109 21.45 13.30 -3.59
N VAL A 110 20.88 12.11 -3.36
CA VAL A 110 19.47 11.99 -2.97
C VAL A 110 19.21 12.77 -1.66
N GLY A 111 20.11 12.68 -0.69
CA GLY A 111 20.05 13.49 0.54
C GLY A 111 20.18 14.98 0.27
N TYR A 112 21.09 15.38 -0.63
CA TYR A 112 21.22 16.77 -1.06
C TYR A 112 19.93 17.32 -1.66
N VAL A 113 19.33 16.61 -2.62
CA VAL A 113 18.04 16.97 -3.23
C VAL A 113 16.94 17.07 -2.17
N ALA A 114 16.88 16.11 -1.23
CA ALA A 114 15.90 16.12 -0.15
C ALA A 114 15.99 17.39 0.72
N ASN A 115 17.21 17.76 1.10
CA ASN A 115 17.49 18.95 1.91
C ASN A 115 17.19 20.23 1.13
N PHE A 116 17.64 20.29 -0.13
CA PHE A 116 17.42 21.44 -1.00
C PHE A 116 15.93 21.69 -1.23
N CYS A 117 15.20 20.63 -1.57
CA CYS A 117 13.77 20.68 -1.86
C CYS A 117 12.88 20.79 -0.62
N LYS A 118 13.44 20.93 0.60
CA LYS A 118 12.70 21.14 1.87
C LYS A 118 11.80 19.98 2.30
N LYS A 119 12.17 18.75 1.96
CA LYS A 119 11.60 17.51 2.51
C LYS A 119 12.75 16.57 2.83
N PRO A 120 13.51 16.87 3.90
CA PRO A 120 14.70 16.12 4.29
C PRO A 120 14.32 14.75 4.85
N PHE A 121 15.26 13.83 4.80
CA PHE A 121 15.13 12.56 5.51
C PHE A 121 15.30 12.77 7.01
N PRO A 122 14.48 12.12 7.86
CA PRO A 122 14.74 12.05 9.29
C PRO A 122 16.12 11.44 9.58
N HIS A 123 16.71 11.82 10.71
CA HIS A 123 17.96 11.21 11.16
C HIS A 123 17.80 9.69 11.31
N GLY A 124 18.74 8.92 10.75
CA GLY A 124 18.71 7.46 10.81
C GLY A 124 17.66 6.82 9.90
N TYR A 125 17.02 7.60 9.02
CA TYR A 125 16.08 7.03 8.06
C TYR A 125 16.79 6.09 7.10
N LYS A 126 16.24 4.87 6.97
CA LYS A 126 16.77 3.83 6.10
C LYS A 126 16.01 3.81 4.76
N CYS A 127 16.76 3.92 3.67
CA CYS A 127 16.25 3.86 2.31
C CYS A 127 17.05 2.81 1.53
N GLY A 128 16.41 1.68 1.21
CA GLY A 128 17.13 0.49 0.75
C GLY A 128 18.08 -0.04 1.83
N SER A 129 19.37 -0.14 1.51
CA SER A 129 20.44 -0.50 2.44
C SER A 129 21.17 0.72 3.03
N TYR A 130 20.98 1.91 2.44
CA TYR A 130 21.56 3.17 2.93
C TYR A 130 20.79 3.74 4.13
N THR A 131 21.53 4.32 5.08
CA THR A 131 20.97 5.02 6.24
C THR A 131 21.46 6.46 6.23
N PHE A 132 20.52 7.42 6.24
CA PHE A 132 20.87 8.84 6.18
C PHE A 132 21.51 9.31 7.50
N PRO A 133 22.66 10.02 7.42
CA PRO A 133 23.31 10.62 8.59
C PRO A 133 22.46 11.78 9.15
N PRO A 134 22.83 12.34 10.33
CA PRO A 134 22.20 13.55 10.83
C PRO A 134 22.26 14.68 9.79
N LEU A 135 21.23 15.52 9.76
CA LEU A 135 21.27 16.77 9.01
C LEU A 135 22.41 17.62 9.58
N ALA A 136 23.44 17.87 8.76
CA ALA A 136 24.57 18.72 9.08
C ALA A 136 24.23 20.19 8.86
#